data_AF-A0A662BH05-F1
#
_entry.id   AF-A0A662BH05-F1
#
_cell.length_a   1.000
_cell.length_b   1.000
_cell.length_c   1.000
_cell.angle_alpha   90.00
_cell.angle_beta   90.00
_cell.angle_gamma   90.00
#
_symmetry.space_group_name_H-M   'P 1'
#
loop_
_entity.id
_entity.type
_entity.pdbx_description
1 polymer ?
#
loop_
_entity_poly.entity_id
_entity_poly.type
_entity_poly.pdbx_seq_one_letter_code
_entity_poly.pdbx_strand_id
1 'polypeptide(L)'
;QEVMNNLPDDKQALVIIGRVYNTGDPALNLSMVEKLINQDVLPIPLDYLPLGSEHILNDYPQMYWPNGQKILAGARIVARDKKLHAIYMGNFRCGPDSFLAHFVHEEMAGKPYLELEIDEHSADAGMITRYEAFLDSLRGSQLVEKRKQKYFTPGVQRSTPLADRTLYFPYMSDAAYAIAAASRSCGMNAEVLPMQNEVDLELGRKNTSARECFPMVCTTGNFLKKLYDPETDPKKASFFMPDHNGPCRFGQYNKLQRVIFDKLGFEDAEIISPSNDTAYADISGGQGTKFRFTAWKGFVAVDLLRKMKQERKPYELIPGATNRVYKEALEAVVRSLENGAKDLEDVLHQSAINFDGIALSNGIRKPVIVVVGEIFMRDNPFCSGFMVDRLEKFGAETFMAPFSEWLSYSTYRYTRDSLWKRDYKGVLKSKIQEFSQNISGGKLHKAVHGYIDKDKNISIREMLNHCGDYIHKHYDGDPALNLGSSARLAQENISGIANILPFTCMPGTVVAAVSHKFKKDHNELPYVNIAYDGQEDASIDLRLQAFMYQAKEYSARHGHDKPENWHLAKLANKKVRV
;
A
#
# COMPACT_ATOMS: atom_id res chain seq x y z
N GLN A 1 -12.23 37.98 -8.33
CA GLN A 1 -12.71 38.65 -9.56
C GLN A 1 -12.03 40.00 -9.78
N GLU A 2 -12.02 40.89 -8.79
CA GLU A 2 -11.39 42.23 -8.92
C GLU A 2 -9.90 42.18 -9.31
N VAL A 3 -9.10 41.33 -8.65
CA VAL A 3 -7.67 41.17 -8.97
C VAL A 3 -7.45 40.64 -10.39
N MET A 4 -8.26 39.68 -10.84
CA MET A 4 -8.19 39.12 -12.20
C MET A 4 -8.58 40.15 -13.27
N ASN A 5 -9.53 41.03 -12.97
CA ASN A 5 -9.96 42.08 -13.89
C ASN A 5 -8.95 43.23 -13.98
N ASN A 6 -8.12 43.42 -12.96
CA ASN A 6 -7.14 44.51 -12.85
C ASN A 6 -5.70 44.03 -13.03
N LEU A 7 -5.47 42.92 -13.75
CA LEU A 7 -4.12 42.45 -14.04
C LEU A 7 -3.38 43.47 -14.93
N PRO A 8 -2.15 43.89 -14.56
CA PRO A 8 -1.36 44.81 -15.37
C PRO A 8 -1.02 44.18 -16.72
N ASP A 9 -1.12 44.93 -17.81
CA ASP A 9 -0.76 44.45 -19.15
C ASP A 9 0.76 44.45 -19.38
N ASP A 10 1.52 45.19 -18.56
CA ASP A 10 2.98 45.35 -18.64
C ASP A 10 3.75 44.34 -17.78
N LYS A 11 3.08 43.60 -16.88
CA LYS A 11 3.73 42.66 -15.96
C LYS A 11 3.36 41.22 -16.23
N GLN A 12 4.33 40.34 -15.99
CA GLN A 12 4.08 38.90 -16.01
C GLN A 12 3.33 38.49 -14.74
N ALA A 13 2.12 37.96 -14.88
CA ALA A 13 1.35 37.41 -13.76
C ALA A 13 1.66 35.92 -13.55
N LEU A 14 2.18 35.56 -12.37
CA LEU A 14 2.45 34.17 -11.98
C LEU A 14 1.61 33.77 -10.78
N VAL A 15 0.77 32.74 -10.96
CA VAL A 15 0.04 32.12 -9.87
C VAL A 15 0.96 31.19 -9.09
N ILE A 16 1.02 31.37 -7.79
CA ILE A 16 1.77 30.52 -6.87
C ILE A 16 0.88 29.37 -6.43
N ILE A 17 1.01 28.24 -7.12
CA ILE A 17 0.25 27.01 -6.84
C ILE A 17 1.02 26.20 -5.79
N GLY A 18 0.35 25.79 -4.73
CA GLY A 18 0.94 24.96 -3.69
C GLY A 18 0.07 24.98 -2.43
N ARG A 19 0.61 24.44 -1.33
CA ARG A 19 -0.06 24.49 -0.03
C ARG A 19 0.21 25.83 0.64
N VAL A 20 -0.83 26.48 1.17
CA VAL A 20 -0.76 27.83 1.73
C VAL A 20 0.31 27.98 2.82
N TYR A 21 0.48 26.97 3.68
CA TYR A 21 1.52 27.01 4.71
C TYR A 21 2.94 26.96 4.12
N ASN A 22 3.11 26.39 2.92
CA ASN A 22 4.40 26.34 2.23
C ASN A 22 4.61 27.62 1.42
N THR A 23 3.61 28.04 0.65
CA THR A 23 3.71 29.19 -0.26
C THR A 23 3.60 30.54 0.43
N GLY A 24 3.01 30.60 1.62
CA GLY A 24 2.79 31.84 2.37
C GLY A 24 3.84 32.15 3.45
N ASP A 25 4.70 31.18 3.81
CA ASP A 25 5.74 31.39 4.82
C ASP A 25 7.11 31.63 4.14
N PRO A 26 7.71 32.83 4.31
CA PRO A 26 9.03 33.15 3.74
C PRO A 26 10.14 32.18 4.15
N ALA A 27 10.07 31.58 5.34
CA ALA A 27 11.08 30.61 5.80
C ALA A 27 10.96 29.27 5.07
N LEU A 28 9.76 28.89 4.63
CA LEU A 28 9.51 27.63 3.93
C LEU A 28 9.60 27.77 2.40
N ASN A 29 9.33 28.95 1.85
CA ASN A 29 9.43 29.21 0.40
C ASN A 29 10.71 29.93 -0.03
N LEU A 30 11.65 30.17 0.89
CA LEU A 30 12.88 30.94 0.65
C LEU A 30 12.58 32.34 0.10
N SER A 31 11.69 33.08 0.76
CA SER A 31 11.21 34.42 0.35
C SER A 31 10.87 34.56 -1.14
N MET A 32 10.28 33.52 -1.75
CA MET A 32 9.99 33.47 -3.19
C MET A 32 9.21 34.70 -3.69
N VAL A 33 8.20 35.13 -2.93
CA VAL A 33 7.32 36.25 -3.32
C VAL A 33 8.13 37.54 -3.51
N GLU A 34 9.02 37.87 -2.58
CA GLU A 34 9.88 39.04 -2.66
C GLU A 34 10.83 38.97 -3.85
N LYS A 35 11.42 37.78 -4.09
CA LYS A 35 12.32 37.54 -5.23
C LYS A 35 11.62 37.76 -6.57
N LEU A 36 10.38 37.29 -6.71
CA LEU A 36 9.59 37.48 -7.93
C LEU A 36 9.23 38.95 -8.14
N ILE A 37 8.82 39.67 -7.09
CA ILE A 37 8.53 41.11 -7.18
C ILE A 37 9.77 41.89 -7.63
N ASN A 38 10.95 41.54 -7.11
CA ASN A 38 12.22 42.16 -7.50
C ASN A 38 12.62 41.88 -8.97
N GLN A 39 11.99 40.89 -9.61
CA GLN A 39 12.15 40.57 -11.04
C GLN A 39 11.00 41.13 -11.91
N ASP A 40 10.24 42.10 -11.39
CA ASP A 40 9.09 42.74 -12.05
C ASP A 40 7.95 41.77 -12.43
N VAL A 41 7.80 40.71 -11.64
CA VAL A 41 6.71 39.74 -11.74
C VAL A 41 5.62 40.08 -10.72
N LEU A 42 4.36 39.86 -11.10
CA LEU A 42 3.23 39.91 -10.18
C LEU A 42 2.91 38.49 -9.67
N PRO A 43 3.36 38.10 -8.46
CA PRO A 43 2.96 36.85 -7.84
C PRO A 43 1.52 36.93 -7.33
N ILE A 44 0.70 35.94 -7.68
CA ILE A 44 -0.71 35.85 -7.30
C ILE A 44 -0.89 34.61 -6.41
N PRO A 45 -1.29 34.77 -5.14
CA PRO A 45 -1.63 33.64 -4.29
C PRO A 45 -2.78 32.81 -4.88
N LEU A 46 -2.70 31.48 -4.77
CA LEU A 46 -3.72 30.56 -5.27
C LEU A 46 -5.14 30.91 -4.80
N ASP A 47 -5.31 31.34 -3.54
CA ASP A 47 -6.62 31.65 -2.95
C ASP A 47 -7.30 32.90 -3.55
N TYR A 48 -6.61 33.68 -4.39
CA TYR A 48 -7.17 34.84 -5.09
C TYR A 48 -7.95 34.45 -6.36
N LEU A 49 -7.77 33.21 -6.82
CA LEU A 49 -8.49 32.66 -7.95
C LEU A 49 -9.90 32.19 -7.55
N PRO A 50 -10.88 32.19 -8.48
CA PRO A 50 -12.23 31.69 -8.21
C PRO A 50 -12.27 30.14 -8.20
N LEU A 51 -11.58 29.51 -7.25
CA LEU A 51 -11.37 28.04 -7.22
C LEU A 51 -12.69 27.23 -7.15
N GLY A 52 -13.72 27.78 -6.51
CA GLY A 52 -14.98 27.09 -6.25
C GLY A 52 -15.80 26.74 -7.50
N SER A 53 -15.56 27.39 -8.64
CA SER A 53 -16.31 27.15 -9.89
C SER A 53 -15.79 25.98 -10.73
N GLU A 54 -14.65 25.37 -10.36
CA GLU A 54 -13.98 24.38 -11.21
C GLU A 54 -14.47 22.94 -11.03
N HIS A 55 -15.26 22.65 -9.98
CA HIS A 55 -15.89 21.35 -9.71
C HIS A 55 -14.95 20.14 -9.92
N ILE A 56 -13.71 20.22 -9.40
CA ILE A 56 -12.62 19.24 -9.61
C ILE A 56 -13.01 17.78 -9.33
N LEU A 57 -13.94 17.54 -8.40
CA LEU A 57 -14.39 16.19 -8.04
C LEU A 57 -15.13 15.46 -9.16
N ASN A 58 -15.58 16.15 -10.21
CA ASN A 58 -16.18 15.50 -11.38
C ASN A 58 -15.14 14.71 -12.19
N ASP A 59 -13.93 15.27 -12.33
CA ASP A 59 -12.85 14.68 -13.11
C ASP A 59 -11.86 13.88 -12.24
N TYR A 60 -11.73 14.27 -10.97
CA TYR A 60 -10.91 13.61 -9.94
C TYR A 60 -11.81 13.20 -8.77
N PRO A 61 -12.69 12.21 -8.96
CA PRO A 61 -13.55 11.71 -7.88
C PRO A 61 -12.68 11.28 -6.69
N GLN A 62 -13.15 11.48 -5.46
CA GLN A 62 -12.39 11.12 -4.26
C GLN A 62 -10.98 11.75 -4.17
N MET A 63 -10.78 12.96 -4.71
CA MET A 63 -9.63 13.80 -4.34
C MET A 63 -9.80 14.28 -2.89
N TYR A 64 -9.57 13.39 -1.93
CA TYR A 64 -9.82 13.63 -0.50
C TYR A 64 -8.82 14.59 0.14
N TRP A 65 -7.82 15.09 -0.60
CA TRP A 65 -6.93 16.16 -0.17
C TRP A 65 -7.54 17.53 -0.49
N PRO A 66 -7.98 18.34 0.50
CA PRO A 66 -8.56 19.64 0.23
C PRO A 66 -7.60 20.58 -0.51
N ASN A 67 -6.30 20.54 -0.15
CA ASN A 67 -5.28 21.29 -0.87
C ASN A 67 -5.08 20.77 -2.30
N GLY A 68 -5.23 19.46 -2.54
CA GLY A 68 -5.18 18.88 -3.88
C GLY A 68 -6.29 19.44 -4.77
N GLN A 69 -7.52 19.55 -4.25
CA GLN A 69 -8.63 20.16 -4.98
C GLN A 69 -8.35 21.62 -5.36
N LYS A 70 -7.81 22.42 -4.42
CA LYS A 70 -7.43 23.81 -4.70
C LYS A 70 -6.31 23.91 -5.75
N ILE A 71 -5.28 23.08 -5.63
CA ILE A 71 -4.14 23.03 -6.55
C ILE A 71 -4.60 22.73 -7.99
N LEU A 72 -5.44 21.71 -8.16
CA LEU A 72 -5.98 21.33 -9.48
C LEU A 72 -6.92 22.41 -10.05
N ALA A 73 -7.77 23.02 -9.22
CA ALA A 73 -8.61 24.14 -9.64
C ALA A 73 -7.75 25.34 -10.11
N GLY A 74 -6.69 25.66 -9.38
CA GLY A 74 -5.74 26.70 -9.78
C GLY A 74 -5.05 26.40 -11.10
N ALA A 75 -4.53 25.18 -11.26
CA ALA A 75 -3.86 24.75 -12.48
C ALA A 75 -4.80 24.86 -13.69
N ARG A 76 -6.05 24.41 -13.55
CA ARG A 76 -7.09 24.50 -14.58
C ARG A 76 -7.43 25.93 -14.99
N ILE A 77 -7.56 26.83 -14.02
CA ILE A 77 -7.81 28.27 -14.29
C ILE A 77 -6.61 28.86 -15.02
N VAL A 78 -5.39 28.59 -14.55
CA VAL A 78 -4.14 29.06 -15.19
C VAL A 78 -4.02 28.53 -16.60
N ALA A 79 -4.33 27.26 -16.86
CA ALA A 79 -4.25 26.65 -18.18
C ALA A 79 -5.14 27.38 -19.20
N ARG A 80 -6.34 27.81 -18.79
CA ARG A 80 -7.34 28.48 -19.65
C ARG A 80 -7.03 29.96 -19.89
N ASP A 81 -6.49 30.67 -18.91
CA ASP A 81 -6.26 32.12 -19.01
C ASP A 81 -4.90 32.44 -19.62
N LYS A 82 -4.87 33.07 -20.81
CA LYS A 82 -3.63 33.40 -21.53
C LYS A 82 -2.68 34.35 -20.75
N LYS A 83 -3.19 35.19 -19.85
CA LYS A 83 -2.38 36.16 -19.09
C LYS A 83 -1.69 35.52 -17.88
N LEU A 84 -2.24 34.42 -17.36
CA LEU A 84 -1.68 33.72 -16.20
C LEU A 84 -0.62 32.69 -16.60
N HIS A 85 0.44 32.55 -15.82
CA HIS A 85 1.27 31.34 -15.80
C HIS A 85 1.45 30.89 -14.34
N ALA A 86 2.14 29.80 -14.08
CA ALA A 86 2.23 29.24 -12.74
C ALA A 86 3.65 28.87 -12.31
N ILE A 87 3.86 28.98 -11.00
CA ILE A 87 4.89 28.25 -10.28
C ILE A 87 4.17 27.26 -9.38
N TYR A 88 4.43 25.97 -9.56
CA TYR A 88 3.92 24.91 -8.70
C TYR A 88 4.99 24.52 -7.68
N MET A 89 4.74 24.81 -6.40
CA MET A 89 5.66 24.55 -5.30
C MET A 89 5.22 23.33 -4.49
N GLY A 90 5.99 22.25 -4.62
CA GLY A 90 5.89 21.04 -3.82
C GLY A 90 7.00 20.95 -2.75
N ASN A 91 7.00 19.85 -2.00
CA ASN A 91 8.06 19.53 -1.03
C ASN A 91 8.64 18.14 -1.28
N PHE A 92 9.94 17.99 -1.07
CA PHE A 92 10.60 16.69 -1.15
C PHE A 92 9.94 15.71 -0.16
N ARG A 93 9.73 14.46 -0.59
CA ARG A 93 9.02 13.39 0.15
C ARG A 93 7.58 13.71 0.54
N CYS A 94 6.96 14.74 -0.02
CA CYS A 94 5.55 14.99 0.24
C CYS A 94 4.68 13.97 -0.48
N GLY A 95 3.90 13.20 0.29
CA GLY A 95 3.04 12.16 -0.26
C GLY A 95 2.03 12.68 -1.30
N PRO A 96 1.20 13.68 -0.98
CA PRO A 96 0.24 14.23 -1.94
C PRO A 96 0.89 14.73 -3.24
N ASP A 97 2.06 15.38 -3.18
CA ASP A 97 2.71 15.94 -4.37
C ASP A 97 3.16 14.87 -5.35
N SER A 98 3.49 13.67 -4.86
CA SER A 98 3.86 12.56 -5.74
C SER A 98 2.75 12.14 -6.71
N PHE A 99 1.50 12.50 -6.44
CA PHE A 99 0.36 12.29 -7.35
C PHE A 99 -0.11 13.60 -7.98
N LEU A 100 -0.20 14.67 -7.20
CA LEU A 100 -0.69 15.96 -7.68
C LEU A 100 0.19 16.54 -8.80
N ALA A 101 1.51 16.30 -8.79
CA ALA A 101 2.37 16.77 -9.88
C ALA A 101 1.96 16.21 -11.25
N HIS A 102 1.57 14.93 -11.32
CA HIS A 102 1.05 14.34 -12.56
C HIS A 102 -0.25 14.98 -13.00
N PHE A 103 -1.17 15.19 -12.05
CA PHE A 103 -2.47 15.77 -12.35
C PHE A 103 -2.38 17.26 -12.70
N VAL A 104 -1.50 18.02 -12.06
CA VAL A 104 -1.20 19.40 -12.44
C VAL A 104 -0.60 19.44 -13.85
N HIS A 105 0.30 18.51 -14.18
CA HIS A 105 0.83 18.41 -15.54
C HIS A 105 -0.28 18.22 -16.59
N GLU A 106 -1.24 17.34 -16.31
CA GLU A 106 -2.42 17.15 -17.18
C GLU A 106 -3.28 18.41 -17.26
N GLU A 107 -3.61 19.03 -16.13
CA GLU A 107 -4.44 20.24 -16.10
C GLU A 107 -3.80 21.41 -16.84
N MET A 108 -2.47 21.55 -16.78
CA MET A 108 -1.74 22.59 -17.49
C MET A 108 -1.78 22.40 -19.01
N ALA A 109 -2.10 21.19 -19.52
CA ALA A 109 -2.35 20.89 -20.92
C ALA A 109 -1.29 21.47 -21.90
N GLY A 110 -0.01 21.31 -21.54
CA GLY A 110 1.13 21.80 -22.32
C GLY A 110 1.48 23.28 -22.13
N LYS A 111 0.74 24.01 -21.28
CA LYS A 111 1.12 25.36 -20.88
C LYS A 111 2.34 25.31 -19.95
N PRO A 112 3.42 26.05 -20.24
CA PRO A 112 4.60 26.06 -19.39
C PRO A 112 4.31 26.56 -17.98
N TYR A 113 4.89 25.88 -17.00
CA TYR A 113 4.90 26.26 -15.60
C TYR A 113 6.24 25.81 -15.01
N LEU A 114 6.62 26.41 -13.88
CA LEU A 114 7.81 26.02 -13.14
C LEU A 114 7.40 25.12 -11.97
N GLU A 115 7.82 23.86 -11.97
CA GLU A 115 7.70 22.99 -10.80
C GLU A 115 8.94 23.14 -9.91
N LEU A 116 8.73 23.49 -8.64
CA LEU A 116 9.79 23.62 -7.64
C LEU A 116 9.52 22.69 -6.49
N GLU A 117 10.53 21.89 -6.18
CA GLU A 117 10.51 21.04 -5.01
C GLU A 117 11.45 21.65 -3.96
N ILE A 118 10.89 22.00 -2.81
CA ILE A 118 11.64 22.54 -1.69
C ILE A 118 11.94 21.43 -0.68
N ASP A 119 13.18 21.41 -0.21
CA ASP A 119 13.66 20.56 0.89
C ASP A 119 14.30 21.45 1.97
N GLU A 120 14.70 20.88 3.11
CA GLU A 120 15.34 21.59 4.23
C GLU A 120 16.59 22.40 3.81
N HIS A 121 17.21 22.03 2.68
CA HIS A 121 18.37 22.73 2.14
C HIS A 121 18.01 24.10 1.54
N SER A 122 18.57 25.14 2.16
CA SER A 122 18.39 26.56 1.86
C SER A 122 19.39 27.06 0.80
N ALA A 123 19.27 26.58 -0.44
CA ALA A 123 20.08 27.05 -1.56
C ALA A 123 19.46 28.30 -2.23
N ASP A 124 19.50 29.44 -1.54
CA ASP A 124 18.78 30.66 -1.93
C ASP A 124 19.16 31.20 -3.32
N ALA A 125 20.47 31.25 -3.62
CA ALA A 125 20.98 31.71 -4.91
C ALA A 125 20.56 30.81 -6.08
N GLY A 126 20.38 29.51 -5.83
CA GLY A 126 19.90 28.56 -6.84
C GLY A 126 18.42 28.73 -7.19
N MET A 127 17.63 29.40 -6.35
CA MET A 127 16.22 29.68 -6.63
C MET A 127 16.05 30.86 -7.59
N ILE A 128 16.82 31.93 -7.39
CA ILE A 128 16.79 33.13 -8.24
C ILE A 128 17.08 32.77 -9.70
N THR A 129 18.13 31.99 -9.94
CA THR A 129 18.52 31.58 -11.29
C THR A 129 17.47 30.69 -11.98
N ARG A 130 16.73 29.87 -11.21
CA ARG A 130 15.61 29.07 -11.74
C ARG A 130 14.43 29.96 -12.15
N TYR A 131 14.13 31.01 -11.37
CA TYR A 131 13.09 31.97 -11.73
C TYR A 131 13.46 32.74 -13.00
N GLU A 132 14.69 33.26 -13.08
CA GLU A 132 15.19 33.99 -14.25
C GLU A 132 15.13 33.12 -15.51
N ALA A 133 15.67 31.89 -15.44
CA ALA A 133 15.65 30.95 -16.55
C ALA A 133 14.22 30.60 -16.99
N PHE A 134 13.28 30.46 -16.05
CA PHE A 134 11.88 30.21 -16.36
C PHE A 134 11.20 31.42 -17.03
N LEU A 135 11.41 32.63 -16.52
CA LEU A 135 10.85 33.85 -17.11
C LEU A 135 11.35 34.07 -18.54
N ASP A 136 12.63 33.81 -18.80
CA ASP A 136 13.18 33.87 -20.15
C ASP A 136 12.60 32.79 -21.07
N SER A 137 12.42 31.56 -20.56
CA SER A 137 11.73 30.50 -21.31
C SER A 137 10.27 30.85 -21.61
N LEU A 138 9.55 31.48 -20.68
CA LEU A 138 8.18 31.93 -20.86
C LEU A 138 8.05 32.93 -22.01
N ARG A 139 8.93 33.95 -22.04
CA ARG A 139 8.99 34.94 -23.13
C ARG A 139 9.17 34.27 -24.49
N GLY A 140 10.08 33.29 -24.58
CA GLY A 140 10.28 32.50 -25.80
C GLY A 140 9.04 31.67 -26.19
N SER A 141 8.36 31.04 -25.21
CA SER A 141 7.18 30.21 -25.45
C SER A 141 5.96 30.98 -25.96
N GLN A 142 5.89 32.30 -25.69
CA GLN A 142 4.80 33.17 -26.16
C GLN A 142 4.93 33.51 -27.65
N LEU A 143 6.12 33.35 -28.23
CA LEU A 143 6.41 33.61 -29.64
C LEU A 143 6.04 32.45 -30.58
N VAL A 144 5.69 31.28 -30.02
CA VAL A 144 5.41 30.05 -30.78
C VAL A 144 3.93 29.70 -30.69
N GLU A 145 3.32 29.37 -31.83
CA GLU A 145 1.94 28.91 -31.86
C GLU A 145 1.83 27.53 -31.17
N LYS A 146 1.13 27.48 -30.03
CA LYS A 146 1.03 26.26 -29.21
C LYS A 146 0.04 25.29 -29.82
N ARG A 147 0.51 24.07 -30.13
CA ARG A 147 -0.37 22.94 -30.44
C ARG A 147 -1.19 22.60 -29.19
N LYS A 148 -2.51 22.47 -29.32
CA LYS A 148 -3.36 21.92 -28.26
C LYS A 148 -2.87 20.51 -27.93
N GLN A 149 -2.36 20.31 -26.72
CA GLN A 149 -2.04 18.97 -26.24
C GLN A 149 -3.30 18.29 -25.74
N LYS A 150 -3.42 16.98 -26.03
CA LYS A 150 -4.41 16.12 -25.38
C LYS A 150 -3.97 15.97 -23.92
N TYR A 151 -4.88 16.25 -23.00
CA TYR A 151 -4.69 15.99 -21.58
C TYR A 151 -5.66 14.89 -21.15
N PHE A 152 -5.31 14.21 -20.06
CA PHE A 152 -6.04 13.05 -19.57
C PHE A 152 -6.50 13.29 -18.15
N THR A 153 -7.77 13.04 -17.89
CA THR A 153 -8.33 13.05 -16.54
C THR A 153 -8.77 11.64 -16.19
N PRO A 154 -8.67 11.22 -14.92
CA PRO A 154 -8.98 9.86 -14.54
C PRO A 154 -10.47 9.54 -14.68
N GLY A 155 -11.36 10.53 -14.50
CA GLY A 155 -12.80 10.32 -14.54
C GLY A 155 -13.28 9.31 -13.49
N VAL A 156 -14.51 8.82 -13.65
CA VAL A 156 -15.12 7.84 -12.74
C VAL A 156 -14.84 6.42 -13.22
N GLN A 157 -14.14 5.64 -12.40
CA GLN A 157 -13.89 4.22 -12.67
C GLN A 157 -15.09 3.36 -12.26
N ARG A 158 -15.29 2.23 -12.96
CA ARG A 158 -16.33 1.25 -12.60
C ARG A 158 -15.96 0.51 -11.32
N SER A 159 -16.94 0.23 -10.47
CA SER A 159 -16.76 -0.63 -9.30
C SER A 159 -17.03 -2.11 -9.58
N THR A 160 -17.83 -2.40 -10.61
CA THR A 160 -18.25 -3.76 -10.98
C THR A 160 -17.60 -4.18 -12.29
N PRO A 161 -16.97 -5.37 -12.37
CA PRO A 161 -16.41 -5.91 -13.60
C PRO A 161 -17.52 -6.31 -14.59
N LEU A 162 -17.23 -6.17 -15.88
CA LEU A 162 -18.09 -6.72 -16.94
C LEU A 162 -17.84 -8.22 -17.11
N ALA A 163 -18.89 -8.98 -17.43
CA ALA A 163 -18.84 -10.45 -17.47
C ALA A 163 -18.03 -11.01 -18.66
N ASP A 164 -17.86 -10.24 -19.72
CA ASP A 164 -17.15 -10.61 -20.95
C ASP A 164 -15.64 -10.32 -20.91
N ARG A 165 -15.12 -9.90 -19.74
CA ARG A 165 -13.73 -9.50 -19.53
C ARG A 165 -13.06 -10.36 -18.48
N THR A 166 -11.74 -10.50 -18.57
CA THR A 166 -10.91 -11.11 -17.53
C THR A 166 -10.54 -10.07 -16.49
N LEU A 167 -10.85 -10.32 -15.22
CA LEU A 167 -10.43 -9.50 -14.09
C LEU A 167 -9.06 -9.95 -13.58
N TYR A 168 -8.03 -9.16 -13.86
CA TYR A 168 -6.66 -9.37 -13.40
C TYR A 168 -6.44 -8.72 -12.03
N PHE A 169 -6.00 -9.53 -11.08
CA PHE A 169 -5.53 -9.07 -9.77
C PHE A 169 -4.00 -8.91 -9.82
N PRO A 170 -3.44 -7.75 -9.42
CA PRO A 170 -1.99 -7.68 -9.23
C PRO A 170 -1.59 -8.67 -8.14
N TYR A 171 -0.40 -9.28 -8.29
CA TYR A 171 0.13 -10.09 -7.20
C TYR A 171 0.42 -9.20 -6.00
N MET A 172 -0.43 -9.25 -4.98
CA MET A 172 -0.23 -8.56 -3.70
C MET A 172 0.42 -9.49 -2.67
N SER A 173 -0.07 -10.72 -2.63
CA SER A 173 0.39 -11.84 -1.81
C SER A 173 -0.31 -13.10 -2.32
N ASP A 174 -0.07 -14.26 -1.72
CA ASP A 174 -0.81 -15.48 -2.07
C ASP A 174 -2.32 -15.38 -1.77
N ALA A 175 -2.75 -14.40 -0.97
CA ALA A 175 -4.16 -14.08 -0.77
C ALA A 175 -4.84 -13.56 -2.06
N ALA A 176 -4.06 -13.08 -3.05
CA ALA A 176 -4.56 -12.75 -4.38
C ALA A 176 -5.22 -13.97 -5.07
N TYR A 177 -4.65 -15.17 -4.88
CA TYR A 177 -5.25 -16.39 -5.42
C TYR A 177 -6.58 -16.72 -4.75
N ALA A 178 -6.70 -16.45 -3.45
CA ALA A 178 -7.95 -16.64 -2.71
C ALA A 178 -9.06 -15.69 -3.19
N ILE A 179 -8.76 -14.41 -3.42
CA ILE A 179 -9.76 -13.46 -3.92
C ILE A 179 -10.15 -13.76 -5.38
N ALA A 180 -9.19 -14.15 -6.23
CA ALA A 180 -9.48 -14.54 -7.61
C ALA A 180 -10.34 -15.83 -7.67
N ALA A 181 -10.04 -16.82 -6.82
CA ALA A 181 -10.84 -18.04 -6.67
C ALA A 181 -12.27 -17.72 -6.18
N ALA A 182 -12.40 -16.79 -5.23
CA ALA A 182 -13.71 -16.35 -4.76
C ALA A 182 -14.52 -15.66 -5.87
N SER A 183 -13.89 -14.85 -6.72
CA SER A 183 -14.52 -14.25 -7.91
C SER A 183 -14.97 -15.32 -8.91
N ARG A 184 -14.11 -16.32 -9.20
CA ARG A 184 -14.47 -17.45 -10.07
C ARG A 184 -15.63 -18.28 -9.52
N SER A 185 -15.69 -18.48 -8.20
CA SER A 185 -16.84 -19.14 -7.55
C SER A 185 -18.16 -18.40 -7.78
N CYS A 186 -18.11 -17.11 -8.12
CA CYS A 186 -19.26 -16.27 -8.46
C CYS A 186 -19.52 -16.15 -9.97
N GLY A 187 -18.81 -16.92 -10.80
CA GLY A 187 -18.98 -16.94 -12.25
C GLY A 187 -18.20 -15.84 -13.00
N MET A 188 -17.31 -15.12 -12.32
CA MET A 188 -16.44 -14.12 -12.97
C MET A 188 -15.20 -14.77 -13.54
N ASN A 189 -14.75 -14.33 -14.72
CA ASN A 189 -13.41 -14.68 -15.19
C ASN A 189 -12.37 -13.85 -14.43
N ALA A 190 -11.45 -14.49 -13.72
CA ALA A 190 -10.50 -13.81 -12.87
C ALA A 190 -9.17 -14.55 -12.80
N GLU A 191 -8.07 -13.80 -12.87
CA GLU A 191 -6.70 -14.30 -12.87
C GLU A 191 -5.81 -13.45 -11.97
N VAL A 192 -4.77 -14.06 -11.42
CA VAL A 192 -3.74 -13.34 -10.66
C VAL A 192 -2.53 -13.19 -11.57
N LEU A 193 -2.05 -11.96 -11.71
CA LEU A 193 -0.83 -11.70 -12.46
C LEU A 193 0.37 -12.34 -11.76
N PRO A 194 1.45 -12.70 -12.48
CA PRO A 194 2.67 -13.19 -11.86
C PRO A 194 3.24 -12.21 -10.84
N MET A 195 3.94 -12.73 -9.83
CA MET A 195 4.74 -11.92 -8.91
C MET A 195 5.66 -10.99 -9.72
N GLN A 196 5.75 -9.74 -9.27
CA GLN A 196 6.53 -8.72 -9.93
C GLN A 196 8.01 -9.12 -10.02
N ASN A 197 8.66 -8.68 -11.09
CA ASN A 197 10.09 -8.81 -11.30
C ASN A 197 10.69 -7.51 -11.85
N GLU A 198 11.98 -7.53 -12.18
CA GLU A 198 12.70 -6.35 -12.69
C GLU A 198 12.06 -5.72 -13.94
N VAL A 199 11.44 -6.52 -14.81
CA VAL A 199 10.74 -6.01 -16.00
C VAL A 199 9.51 -5.22 -15.60
N ASP A 200 8.74 -5.72 -14.64
CA ASP A 200 7.60 -4.99 -14.08
C ASP A 200 8.09 -3.66 -13.47
N LEU A 201 9.18 -3.68 -12.71
CA LEU A 201 9.75 -2.48 -12.09
C LEU A 201 10.20 -1.45 -13.13
N GLU A 202 10.88 -1.86 -14.19
CA GLU A 202 11.34 -0.98 -15.26
C GLU A 202 10.16 -0.30 -15.97
N LEU A 203 9.12 -1.07 -16.31
CA LEU A 203 7.90 -0.55 -16.94
C LEU A 203 7.17 0.44 -16.03
N GLY A 204 7.10 0.15 -14.73
CA GLY A 204 6.54 1.06 -13.73
C GLY A 204 7.33 2.37 -13.64
N ARG A 205 8.66 2.29 -13.53
CA ARG A 205 9.54 3.47 -13.41
C ARG A 205 9.50 4.38 -14.64
N LYS A 206 9.36 3.81 -15.84
CA LYS A 206 9.20 4.57 -17.09
C LYS A 206 7.97 5.48 -17.12
N ASN A 207 6.95 5.18 -16.31
CA ASN A 207 5.66 5.87 -16.32
C ASN A 207 5.33 6.55 -14.98
N THR A 208 6.30 6.63 -14.07
CA THR A 208 6.15 7.25 -12.75
C THR A 208 7.33 8.19 -12.48
N SER A 209 7.27 8.99 -11.42
CA SER A 209 8.30 9.99 -11.10
C SER A 209 9.29 9.53 -10.01
N ALA A 210 9.18 8.27 -9.57
CA ALA A 210 9.88 7.71 -8.40
C ALA A 210 9.55 8.39 -7.06
N ARG A 211 8.62 9.36 -7.05
CA ARG A 211 8.10 10.01 -5.84
C ARG A 211 6.93 9.23 -5.25
N GLU A 212 6.25 8.43 -6.07
CA GLU A 212 5.10 7.63 -5.68
C GLU A 212 5.53 6.51 -4.73
N CYS A 213 4.57 5.96 -3.99
CA CYS A 213 4.82 4.75 -3.21
C CYS A 213 5.39 3.64 -4.10
N PHE A 214 6.37 2.88 -3.61
CA PHE A 214 6.92 1.75 -4.35
C PHE A 214 5.84 0.73 -4.82
N PRO A 215 4.82 0.37 -4.01
CA PRO A 215 3.69 -0.44 -4.49
C PRO A 215 2.95 0.13 -5.72
N MET A 216 2.87 1.46 -5.89
CA MET A 216 2.27 2.07 -7.09
C MET A 216 3.10 1.74 -8.33
N VAL A 217 4.42 1.83 -8.22
CA VAL A 217 5.36 1.52 -9.31
C VAL A 217 5.24 0.05 -9.69
N CYS A 218 5.27 -0.86 -8.70
CA CYS A 218 5.19 -2.31 -8.92
C CYS A 218 3.85 -2.75 -9.52
N THR A 219 2.73 -2.25 -9.01
CA THR A 219 1.40 -2.64 -9.54
C THR A 219 1.14 -2.07 -10.93
N THR A 220 1.54 -0.82 -11.19
CA THR A 220 1.50 -0.23 -12.54
C THR A 220 2.35 -1.04 -13.51
N GLY A 221 3.57 -1.39 -13.13
CA GLY A 221 4.46 -2.24 -13.92
C GLY A 221 3.84 -3.58 -14.30
N ASN A 222 3.20 -4.23 -13.32
CA ASN A 222 2.52 -5.51 -13.50
C ASN A 222 1.35 -5.44 -14.48
N PHE A 223 0.57 -4.35 -14.42
CA PHE A 223 -0.51 -4.09 -15.37
C PHE A 223 0.00 -3.80 -16.77
N LEU A 224 1.00 -2.92 -16.90
CA LEU A 224 1.60 -2.57 -18.18
C LEU A 224 2.24 -3.77 -18.86
N LYS A 225 2.93 -4.64 -18.10
CA LYS A 225 3.48 -5.88 -18.63
C LYS A 225 2.41 -6.78 -19.25
N LYS A 226 1.23 -6.86 -18.61
CA LYS A 226 0.09 -7.60 -19.18
C LYS A 226 -0.50 -6.89 -20.40
N LEU A 227 -0.56 -5.56 -20.42
CA LEU A 227 -1.08 -4.81 -21.56
C LEU A 227 -0.14 -4.81 -22.78
N TYR A 228 1.18 -4.94 -22.56
CA TYR A 228 2.16 -5.07 -23.63
C TYR A 228 2.31 -6.50 -24.17
N ASP A 229 1.75 -7.49 -23.49
CA ASP A 229 1.68 -8.86 -23.99
C ASP A 229 0.81 -8.90 -25.26
N PRO A 230 1.36 -9.29 -26.43
CA PRO A 230 0.62 -9.31 -27.70
C PRO A 230 -0.63 -10.20 -27.69
N GLU A 231 -0.71 -11.17 -26.78
CA GLU A 231 -1.88 -12.04 -26.62
C GLU A 231 -3.02 -11.37 -25.83
N THR A 232 -2.77 -10.22 -25.22
CA THR A 232 -3.76 -9.50 -24.41
C THR A 232 -4.53 -8.51 -25.27
N ASP A 233 -5.83 -8.74 -25.41
CA ASP A 233 -6.77 -7.74 -25.94
C ASP A 233 -7.18 -6.77 -24.82
N PRO A 234 -6.80 -5.47 -24.88
CA PRO A 234 -7.19 -4.48 -23.88
C PRO A 234 -8.70 -4.39 -23.69
N LYS A 235 -9.52 -4.63 -24.73
CA LYS A 235 -10.99 -4.63 -24.66
C LYS A 235 -11.57 -5.78 -23.86
N LYS A 236 -10.75 -6.78 -23.52
CA LYS A 236 -11.15 -7.91 -22.67
C LYS A 236 -10.42 -7.93 -21.34
N ALA A 237 -9.61 -6.92 -21.04
CA ALA A 237 -8.79 -6.86 -19.83
C ALA A 237 -9.33 -5.85 -18.82
N SER A 238 -9.65 -6.30 -17.62
CA SER A 238 -10.02 -5.46 -16.50
C SER A 238 -9.01 -5.65 -15.37
N PHE A 239 -8.53 -4.57 -14.74
CA PHE A 239 -7.52 -4.63 -13.70
C PHE A 239 -8.09 -4.20 -12.35
N PHE A 240 -7.86 -5.00 -11.31
CA PHE A 240 -8.31 -4.70 -9.96
C PHE A 240 -7.36 -3.71 -9.27
N MET A 241 -7.83 -2.49 -9.03
CA MET A 241 -7.15 -1.52 -8.18
C MET A 241 -8.21 -0.78 -7.36
N PRO A 242 -8.50 -1.21 -6.12
CA PRO A 242 -9.62 -0.68 -5.36
C PRO A 242 -9.44 0.80 -5.03
N ASP A 243 -10.55 1.47 -4.77
CA ASP A 243 -10.53 2.83 -4.23
C ASP A 243 -10.47 2.80 -2.69
N HIS A 244 -9.95 3.86 -2.08
CA HIS A 244 -9.80 3.92 -0.62
C HIS A 244 -10.00 5.33 -0.06
N ASN A 245 -10.84 5.43 0.97
CA ASN A 245 -11.08 6.65 1.73
C ASN A 245 -10.11 6.75 2.92
N GLY A 246 -9.12 7.62 2.84
CA GLY A 246 -8.16 7.83 3.94
C GLY A 246 -6.94 8.62 3.49
N PRO A 247 -6.10 9.10 4.42
CA PRO A 247 -5.05 10.07 4.08
C PRO A 247 -3.92 9.49 3.21
N CYS A 248 -3.84 8.16 3.08
CA CYS A 248 -2.81 7.45 2.34
C CYS A 248 -3.00 7.57 0.83
N ARG A 249 -1.88 7.76 0.10
CA ARG A 249 -1.77 7.84 -1.36
C ARG A 249 -2.49 6.73 -2.14
N PHE A 250 -2.75 5.57 -1.52
CA PHE A 250 -3.38 4.40 -2.16
C PHE A 250 -4.67 4.72 -2.92
N GLY A 251 -5.55 5.58 -2.37
CA GLY A 251 -6.78 5.97 -3.07
C GLY A 251 -6.57 6.76 -4.37
N GLN A 252 -5.34 7.19 -4.67
CA GLN A 252 -5.00 7.86 -5.93
C GLN A 252 -4.35 6.94 -6.97
N TYR A 253 -4.10 5.67 -6.66
CA TYR A 253 -3.42 4.73 -7.57
C TYR A 253 -4.24 4.49 -8.83
N ASN A 254 -5.52 4.11 -8.68
CA ASN A 254 -6.41 3.84 -9.82
C ASN A 254 -6.53 5.04 -10.78
N LYS A 255 -6.55 6.26 -10.23
CA LYS A 255 -6.61 7.51 -11.01
C LYS A 255 -5.34 7.73 -11.84
N LEU A 256 -4.17 7.63 -11.21
CA LEU A 256 -2.91 7.78 -11.93
C LEU A 256 -2.69 6.64 -12.94
N GLN A 257 -3.06 5.40 -12.60
CA GLN A 257 -3.00 4.28 -13.54
C GLN A 257 -3.92 4.49 -14.75
N ARG A 258 -5.12 5.05 -14.56
CA ARG A 258 -6.02 5.41 -15.67
C ARG A 258 -5.38 6.42 -16.60
N VAL A 259 -4.83 7.50 -16.05
CA VAL A 259 -4.10 8.52 -16.81
C VAL A 259 -2.93 7.90 -17.58
N ILE A 260 -2.17 6.99 -16.97
CA ILE A 260 -1.07 6.27 -17.62
C ILE A 260 -1.58 5.39 -18.77
N PHE A 261 -2.66 4.63 -18.56
CA PHE A 261 -3.22 3.78 -19.62
C PHE A 261 -3.66 4.61 -20.82
N ASP A 262 -4.34 5.73 -20.59
CA ASP A 262 -4.84 6.58 -21.68
C ASP A 262 -3.70 7.24 -22.46
N LYS A 263 -2.65 7.70 -21.76
CA LYS A 263 -1.41 8.22 -22.38
C LYS A 263 -0.73 7.20 -23.29
N LEU A 264 -0.76 5.92 -22.89
CA LEU A 264 -0.14 4.82 -23.63
C LEU A 264 -1.08 4.23 -24.70
N GLY A 265 -2.31 4.74 -24.84
CA GLY A 265 -3.29 4.28 -25.82
C GLY A 265 -4.11 3.05 -25.40
N PHE A 266 -4.07 2.66 -24.12
CA PHE A 266 -4.85 1.56 -23.55
C PHE A 266 -6.20 2.03 -22.97
N GLU A 267 -6.88 2.94 -23.67
CA GLU A 267 -8.18 3.52 -23.26
C GLU A 267 -9.25 2.43 -23.05
N ASP A 268 -9.18 1.35 -23.83
CA ASP A 268 -10.11 0.22 -23.78
C ASP A 268 -9.91 -0.73 -22.58
N ALA A 269 -8.73 -0.71 -21.93
CA ALA A 269 -8.47 -1.50 -20.73
C ALA A 269 -9.21 -0.89 -19.54
N GLU A 270 -9.94 -1.68 -18.74
CA GLU A 270 -10.71 -1.13 -17.61
C GLU A 270 -9.94 -1.25 -16.30
N ILE A 271 -10.12 -0.29 -15.39
CA ILE A 271 -9.68 -0.39 -13.99
C ILE A 271 -10.93 -0.51 -13.12
N ILE A 272 -11.05 -1.63 -12.41
CA ILE A 272 -12.16 -1.93 -11.51
C ILE A 272 -11.77 -1.47 -10.10
N SER A 273 -12.44 -0.41 -9.66
CA SER A 273 -12.10 0.34 -8.44
C SER A 273 -13.25 0.32 -7.43
N PRO A 274 -13.57 -0.84 -6.82
CA PRO A 274 -14.57 -0.90 -5.76
C PRO A 274 -14.10 -0.14 -4.53
N SER A 275 -15.03 0.54 -3.85
CA SER A 275 -14.75 1.26 -2.60
C SER A 275 -14.77 0.31 -1.39
N ASN A 276 -14.03 0.68 -0.35
CA ASN A 276 -14.16 0.05 0.98
C ASN A 276 -15.53 0.31 1.63
N ASP A 277 -16.27 1.34 1.21
CA ASP A 277 -17.64 1.63 1.67
C ASP A 277 -18.60 0.47 1.38
N THR A 278 -18.36 -0.28 0.30
CA THR A 278 -19.11 -1.47 -0.09
C THR A 278 -18.38 -2.75 0.29
N ALA A 279 -17.32 -2.70 1.10
CA ALA A 279 -16.49 -3.85 1.46
C ALA A 279 -16.16 -4.75 0.26
N TYR A 280 -15.85 -4.13 -0.87
CA TYR A 280 -15.48 -4.79 -2.13
C TYR A 280 -16.50 -5.79 -2.69
N ALA A 281 -17.78 -5.74 -2.32
CA ALA A 281 -18.77 -6.68 -2.87
C ALA A 281 -18.99 -6.53 -4.38
N ASP A 282 -18.65 -5.39 -4.95
CA ASP A 282 -19.00 -5.04 -6.31
C ASP A 282 -18.26 -5.91 -7.35
N ILE A 283 -17.15 -6.57 -6.97
CA ILE A 283 -16.42 -7.50 -7.84
C ILE A 283 -17.07 -8.88 -8.00
N SER A 284 -18.20 -9.12 -7.33
CA SER A 284 -18.86 -10.42 -7.29
C SER A 284 -19.86 -10.70 -8.41
N GLY A 285 -20.04 -9.78 -9.37
CA GLY A 285 -21.07 -9.90 -10.41
C GLY A 285 -22.50 -9.99 -9.85
N GLY A 286 -22.76 -9.37 -8.69
CA GLY A 286 -24.07 -9.40 -8.01
C GLY A 286 -24.21 -10.45 -6.90
N GLN A 287 -23.20 -11.32 -6.69
CA GLN A 287 -23.20 -12.34 -5.62
C GLN A 287 -22.41 -11.91 -4.37
N GLY A 288 -22.60 -10.66 -3.92
CA GLY A 288 -21.72 -10.02 -2.93
C GLY A 288 -21.58 -10.77 -1.60
N THR A 289 -22.64 -11.41 -1.11
CA THR A 289 -22.59 -12.19 0.13
C THR A 289 -21.77 -13.47 -0.02
N LYS A 290 -21.96 -14.21 -1.13
CA LYS A 290 -21.20 -15.43 -1.43
C LYS A 290 -19.72 -15.10 -1.58
N PHE A 291 -19.41 -14.09 -2.39
CA PHE A 291 -18.06 -13.62 -2.62
C PHE A 291 -17.34 -13.26 -1.32
N ARG A 292 -17.94 -12.40 -0.49
CA ARG A 292 -17.32 -11.98 0.78
C ARG A 292 -17.05 -13.14 1.73
N PHE A 293 -17.98 -14.10 1.81
CA PHE A 293 -17.81 -15.26 2.68
C PHE A 293 -16.69 -16.19 2.20
N THR A 294 -16.64 -16.48 0.89
CA THR A 294 -15.57 -17.27 0.27
C THR A 294 -14.22 -16.57 0.38
N ALA A 295 -14.15 -15.26 0.08
CA ALA A 295 -12.93 -14.47 0.17
C ALA A 295 -12.39 -14.40 1.60
N TRP A 296 -13.26 -14.15 2.60
CA TRP A 296 -12.87 -14.16 4.02
C TRP A 296 -12.27 -15.50 4.43
N LYS A 297 -12.96 -16.60 4.15
CA LYS A 297 -12.47 -17.96 4.41
C LYS A 297 -11.12 -18.22 3.74
N GLY A 298 -10.97 -17.76 2.51
CA GLY A 298 -9.73 -17.87 1.75
C GLY A 298 -8.57 -17.09 2.38
N PHE A 299 -8.79 -15.85 2.82
CA PHE A 299 -7.76 -15.07 3.51
C PHE A 299 -7.32 -15.76 4.81
N VAL A 300 -8.26 -16.21 5.64
CA VAL A 300 -7.94 -16.94 6.87
C VAL A 300 -7.17 -18.24 6.54
N ALA A 301 -7.59 -18.99 5.52
CA ALA A 301 -6.89 -20.21 5.11
C ALA A 301 -5.45 -19.94 4.66
N VAL A 302 -5.23 -18.95 3.81
CA VAL A 302 -3.87 -18.58 3.36
C VAL A 302 -3.02 -18.07 4.53
N ASP A 303 -3.58 -17.28 5.45
CA ASP A 303 -2.88 -16.83 6.66
C ASP A 303 -2.42 -18.01 7.52
N LEU A 304 -3.26 -19.03 7.68
CA LEU A 304 -2.93 -20.25 8.43
C LEU A 304 -1.85 -21.09 7.73
N LEU A 305 -1.93 -21.25 6.40
CA LEU A 305 -0.89 -21.92 5.61
C LEU A 305 0.46 -21.18 5.73
N ARG A 306 0.44 -19.85 5.65
CA ARG A 306 1.63 -19.01 5.78
C ARG A 306 2.25 -19.15 7.17
N LYS A 307 1.42 -19.13 8.22
CA LYS A 307 1.88 -19.34 9.59
C LYS A 307 2.55 -20.71 9.77
N MET A 308 1.93 -21.78 9.28
CA MET A 308 2.54 -23.11 9.30
C MET A 308 3.87 -23.13 8.55
N LYS A 309 3.94 -22.50 7.36
CA LYS A 309 5.21 -22.37 6.61
C LYS A 309 6.30 -21.66 7.42
N GLN A 310 6.01 -20.49 8.02
CA GLN A 310 7.01 -19.70 8.75
C GLN A 310 7.51 -20.38 10.03
N GLU A 311 6.65 -21.15 10.69
CA GLU A 311 7.01 -21.94 11.88
C GLU A 311 7.89 -23.17 11.55
N ARG A 312 7.84 -23.70 10.30
CA ARG A 312 8.58 -24.92 9.92
C ARG A 312 9.82 -24.65 9.07
N LYS A 313 9.72 -23.76 8.08
CA LYS A 313 10.78 -23.51 7.10
C LYS A 313 12.15 -23.23 7.74
N PRO A 314 12.27 -22.45 8.82
CA PRO A 314 13.55 -22.25 9.48
C PRO A 314 14.19 -23.54 10.02
N TYR A 315 13.40 -24.57 10.31
CA TYR A 315 13.85 -25.80 10.94
C TYR A 315 13.92 -26.99 9.96
N GLU A 316 13.56 -26.83 8.69
CA GLU A 316 13.51 -27.95 7.73
C GLU A 316 14.87 -28.62 7.52
N LEU A 317 14.90 -29.96 7.54
CA LEU A 317 16.13 -30.74 7.27
C LEU A 317 16.42 -30.85 5.77
N ILE A 318 15.38 -30.89 4.95
CA ILE A 318 15.48 -30.97 3.49
C ILE A 318 15.10 -29.60 2.95
N PRO A 319 16.06 -28.81 2.43
CA PRO A 319 15.78 -27.49 1.87
C PRO A 319 14.67 -27.52 0.83
N GLY A 320 13.67 -26.66 0.97
CA GLY A 320 12.52 -26.53 0.08
C GLY A 320 11.36 -27.51 0.34
N ALA A 321 11.47 -28.43 1.31
CA ALA A 321 10.38 -29.34 1.65
C ALA A 321 9.12 -28.60 2.12
N THR A 322 9.28 -27.58 2.95
CA THR A 322 8.18 -26.75 3.45
C THR A 322 7.50 -25.96 2.33
N ASN A 323 8.29 -25.42 1.39
CA ASN A 323 7.76 -24.67 0.25
C ASN A 323 6.93 -25.54 -0.70
N ARG A 324 7.33 -26.81 -0.90
CA ARG A 324 6.56 -27.77 -1.71
C ARG A 324 5.21 -28.09 -1.07
N VAL A 325 5.20 -28.44 0.23
CA VAL A 325 3.95 -28.70 0.98
C VAL A 325 3.04 -27.47 0.97
N TYR A 326 3.61 -26.28 1.15
CA TYR A 326 2.86 -25.03 1.08
C TYR A 326 2.21 -24.80 -0.29
N LYS A 327 2.93 -25.03 -1.39
CA LYS A 327 2.40 -24.86 -2.75
C LYS A 327 1.22 -25.81 -3.01
N GLU A 328 1.36 -27.08 -2.66
CA GLU A 328 0.30 -28.09 -2.79
C GLU A 328 -0.94 -27.74 -1.96
N ALA A 329 -0.73 -27.26 -0.72
CA ALA A 329 -1.80 -26.82 0.16
C ALA A 329 -2.51 -25.57 -0.37
N LEU A 330 -1.77 -24.59 -0.89
CA LEU A 330 -2.33 -23.38 -1.48
C LEU A 330 -3.20 -23.71 -2.69
N GLU A 331 -2.72 -24.58 -3.58
CA GLU A 331 -3.49 -25.05 -4.73
C GLU A 331 -4.77 -25.80 -4.30
N ALA A 332 -4.71 -26.61 -3.24
CA ALA A 332 -5.88 -27.28 -2.69
C ALA A 332 -6.89 -26.30 -2.09
N VAL A 333 -6.42 -25.27 -1.37
CA VAL A 333 -7.28 -24.18 -0.87
C VAL A 333 -7.94 -23.45 -2.03
N VAL A 334 -7.19 -23.08 -3.06
CA VAL A 334 -7.74 -22.39 -4.25
C VAL A 334 -8.86 -23.21 -4.90
N ARG A 335 -8.65 -24.52 -5.13
CA ARG A 335 -9.67 -25.41 -5.68
C ARG A 335 -10.91 -25.51 -4.79
N SER A 336 -10.74 -25.56 -3.48
CA SER A 336 -11.86 -25.56 -2.53
C SER A 336 -12.67 -24.25 -2.61
N LEU A 337 -11.99 -23.10 -2.69
CA LEU A 337 -12.62 -21.79 -2.79
C LEU A 337 -13.43 -21.62 -4.08
N GLU A 338 -12.91 -22.08 -5.22
CA GLU A 338 -13.63 -22.09 -6.50
C GLU A 338 -14.93 -22.90 -6.42
N ASN A 339 -14.91 -24.00 -5.66
CA ASN A 339 -16.08 -24.85 -5.40
C ASN A 339 -16.96 -24.36 -4.23
N GLY A 340 -16.75 -23.13 -3.74
CA GLY A 340 -17.58 -22.48 -2.73
C GLY A 340 -17.16 -22.75 -1.27
N ALA A 341 -15.93 -23.22 -1.04
CA ALA A 341 -15.29 -23.33 0.28
C ALA A 341 -16.05 -24.21 1.29
N LYS A 342 -16.71 -25.27 0.81
CA LYS A 342 -17.52 -26.19 1.63
C LYS A 342 -16.64 -27.19 2.40
N ASP A 343 -15.61 -27.70 1.74
CA ASP A 343 -14.62 -28.68 2.21
C ASP A 343 -13.34 -28.04 2.77
N LEU A 344 -13.31 -26.70 2.88
CA LEU A 344 -12.09 -25.96 3.24
C LEU A 344 -11.54 -26.35 4.63
N GLU A 345 -12.41 -26.70 5.58
CA GLU A 345 -11.99 -27.17 6.91
C GLU A 345 -11.19 -28.48 6.80
N ASP A 346 -11.66 -29.44 5.99
CA ASP A 346 -10.98 -30.71 5.75
C ASP A 346 -9.67 -30.52 4.99
N VAL A 347 -9.67 -29.64 3.97
CA VAL A 347 -8.46 -29.27 3.21
C VAL A 347 -7.39 -28.67 4.13
N LEU A 348 -7.77 -27.78 5.05
CA LEU A 348 -6.83 -27.18 6.00
C LEU A 348 -6.31 -28.20 7.01
N HIS A 349 -7.18 -29.07 7.53
CA HIS A 349 -6.76 -30.14 8.45
C HIS A 349 -5.78 -31.10 7.79
N GLN A 350 -6.05 -31.52 6.54
CA GLN A 350 -5.12 -32.36 5.78
C GLN A 350 -3.80 -31.64 5.49
N SER A 351 -3.86 -30.34 5.16
CA SER A 351 -2.66 -29.51 4.99
C SER A 351 -1.82 -29.47 6.27
N ALA A 352 -2.46 -29.32 7.43
CA ALA A 352 -1.77 -29.34 8.72
C ALA A 352 -1.08 -30.68 9.01
N ILE A 353 -1.72 -31.81 8.68
CA ILE A 353 -1.09 -33.14 8.75
C ILE A 353 0.14 -33.22 7.83
N ASN A 354 0.05 -32.68 6.62
CA ASN A 354 1.17 -32.68 5.67
C ASN A 354 2.34 -31.82 6.17
N PHE A 355 2.06 -30.67 6.79
CA PHE A 355 3.08 -29.84 7.45
C PHE A 355 3.72 -30.54 8.65
N ASP A 356 2.95 -31.29 9.44
CA ASP A 356 3.45 -32.09 10.57
C ASP A 356 4.37 -33.22 10.11
N GLY A 357 4.17 -33.73 8.89
CA GLY A 357 5.01 -34.75 8.27
C GLY A 357 6.38 -34.27 7.77
N ILE A 358 6.68 -32.97 7.85
CA ILE A 358 7.97 -32.42 7.39
C ILE A 358 9.07 -32.82 8.39
N ALA A 359 10.20 -33.30 7.87
CA ALA A 359 11.37 -33.58 8.68
C ALA A 359 12.05 -32.28 9.14
N LEU A 360 12.06 -32.04 10.45
CA LEU A 360 12.62 -30.83 11.07
C LEU A 360 13.85 -31.17 11.93
N SER A 361 14.75 -30.20 12.04
CA SER A 361 15.90 -30.23 12.93
C SER A 361 15.46 -30.05 14.38
N ASN A 362 15.90 -30.95 15.27
CA ASN A 362 15.68 -30.81 16.70
C ASN A 362 16.72 -29.83 17.26
N GLY A 363 16.30 -28.91 18.13
CA GLY A 363 17.26 -28.01 18.76
C GLY A 363 16.67 -26.83 19.51
N ILE A 364 17.52 -25.81 19.67
CA ILE A 364 17.24 -24.51 20.28
C ILE A 364 16.29 -23.73 19.36
N ARG A 365 15.26 -23.08 19.94
CA ARG A 365 14.40 -22.18 19.18
C ARG A 365 15.23 -21.06 18.55
N LYS A 366 14.98 -20.80 17.27
CA LYS A 366 15.57 -19.65 16.58
C LYS A 366 14.95 -18.35 17.09
N PRO A 367 15.69 -17.21 17.05
CA PRO A 367 15.13 -15.91 17.40
C PRO A 367 13.89 -15.63 16.56
N VAL A 368 12.77 -15.32 17.21
CA VAL A 368 11.51 -15.01 16.54
C VAL A 368 11.50 -13.53 16.16
N ILE A 369 11.47 -13.24 14.87
CA ILE A 369 11.42 -11.88 14.33
C ILE A 369 10.01 -11.62 13.82
N VAL A 370 9.36 -10.62 14.41
CA VAL A 370 8.08 -10.13 13.90
C VAL A 370 8.35 -9.18 12.74
N VAL A 371 7.75 -9.46 11.60
CA VAL A 371 7.81 -8.62 10.42
C VAL A 371 6.52 -7.79 10.33
N VAL A 372 6.67 -6.49 10.53
CA VAL A 372 5.59 -5.48 10.42
C VAL A 372 5.90 -4.51 9.29
N GLY A 373 4.94 -3.70 8.88
CA GLY A 373 5.16 -2.73 7.82
C GLY A 373 3.90 -2.22 7.16
N GLU A 374 4.10 -1.49 6.08
CA GLU A 374 3.03 -1.22 5.12
C GLU A 374 2.58 -2.56 4.52
N ILE A 375 1.27 -2.81 4.47
CA ILE A 375 0.68 -4.14 4.24
C ILE A 375 1.14 -4.73 2.90
N PHE A 376 1.13 -3.94 1.81
CA PHE A 376 1.53 -4.46 0.51
C PHE A 376 3.01 -4.81 0.48
N MET A 377 3.87 -3.94 1.01
CA MET A 377 5.31 -4.21 1.13
C MET A 377 5.59 -5.45 1.98
N ARG A 378 4.94 -5.55 3.15
CA ARG A 378 5.11 -6.66 4.10
C ARG A 378 4.80 -8.01 3.47
N ASP A 379 3.68 -8.10 2.76
CA ASP A 379 3.14 -9.37 2.26
C ASP A 379 3.61 -9.75 0.85
N ASN A 380 4.18 -8.81 0.09
CA ASN A 380 4.73 -9.06 -1.24
C ASN A 380 6.24 -9.35 -1.17
N PRO A 381 6.72 -10.55 -1.55
CA PRO A 381 8.13 -10.90 -1.48
C PRO A 381 9.03 -10.00 -2.32
N PHE A 382 8.67 -9.70 -3.57
CA PHE A 382 9.46 -8.82 -4.42
C PHE A 382 9.52 -7.40 -3.85
N CYS A 383 8.37 -6.88 -3.41
CA CYS A 383 8.29 -5.49 -2.96
C CYS A 383 8.94 -5.27 -1.58
N SER A 384 9.15 -6.32 -0.78
CA SER A 384 9.95 -6.25 0.45
C SER A 384 11.45 -6.49 0.23
N GLY A 385 11.90 -6.68 -1.02
CA GLY A 385 13.26 -7.12 -1.30
C GLY A 385 13.55 -8.52 -0.72
N PHE A 386 12.53 -9.38 -0.64
CA PHE A 386 12.60 -10.72 -0.05
C PHE A 386 13.05 -10.72 1.42
N MET A 387 12.60 -9.73 2.20
CA MET A 387 13.03 -9.55 3.60
C MET A 387 12.82 -10.80 4.47
N VAL A 388 11.70 -11.51 4.31
CA VAL A 388 11.44 -12.76 5.05
C VAL A 388 12.51 -13.81 4.73
N ASP A 389 12.79 -14.06 3.45
CA ASP A 389 13.81 -15.02 3.03
C ASP A 389 15.22 -14.62 3.52
N ARG A 390 15.54 -13.32 3.49
CA ARG A 390 16.82 -12.79 4.03
C ARG A 390 16.94 -13.02 5.54
N LEU A 391 15.90 -12.73 6.32
CA LEU A 391 15.88 -12.96 7.77
C LEU A 391 16.02 -14.45 8.11
N GLU A 392 15.28 -15.31 7.40
CA GLU A 392 15.36 -16.77 7.57
C GLU A 392 16.76 -17.31 7.24
N LYS A 393 17.38 -16.81 6.17
CA LYS A 393 18.78 -17.11 5.81
C LYS A 393 19.77 -16.73 6.92
N PHE A 394 19.51 -15.65 7.65
CA PHE A 394 20.33 -15.24 8.81
C PHE A 394 19.98 -15.97 10.12
N GLY A 395 19.03 -16.90 10.06
CA GLY A 395 18.67 -17.80 11.15
C GLY A 395 17.49 -17.34 11.99
N ALA A 396 16.60 -16.51 11.46
CA ALA A 396 15.34 -16.15 12.12
C ALA A 396 14.26 -17.22 11.95
N GLU A 397 13.41 -17.37 12.97
CA GLU A 397 12.01 -17.77 12.77
C GLU A 397 11.22 -16.47 12.52
N THR A 398 10.45 -16.39 11.44
CA THR A 398 9.71 -15.16 11.12
C THR A 398 8.24 -15.28 11.53
N PHE A 399 7.61 -14.16 11.87
CA PHE A 399 6.17 -14.10 12.09
C PHE A 399 5.61 -12.83 11.45
N MET A 400 4.52 -12.95 10.70
CA MET A 400 3.81 -11.82 10.12
C MET A 400 2.36 -11.79 10.60
N ALA A 401 1.85 -10.59 10.86
CA ALA A 401 0.43 -10.39 11.15
C ALA A 401 -0.43 -10.88 9.97
N PRO A 402 -1.63 -11.44 10.25
CA PRO A 402 -2.49 -12.03 9.22
C PRO A 402 -2.93 -11.01 8.16
N PHE A 403 -2.94 -11.37 6.87
CA PHE A 403 -3.44 -10.50 5.81
C PHE A 403 -4.95 -10.23 5.96
N SER A 404 -5.70 -11.16 6.56
CA SER A 404 -7.11 -10.97 6.94
C SER A 404 -7.36 -9.80 7.89
N GLU A 405 -6.32 -9.22 8.49
CA GLU A 405 -6.40 -7.96 9.24
C GLU A 405 -6.96 -6.82 8.36
N TRP A 406 -6.63 -6.78 7.06
CA TRP A 406 -7.10 -5.72 6.16
C TRP A 406 -8.63 -5.72 6.01
N LEU A 407 -9.22 -6.89 5.83
CA LEU A 407 -10.68 -7.04 5.71
C LEU A 407 -11.36 -6.81 7.07
N SER A 408 -10.76 -7.31 8.15
CA SER A 408 -11.27 -7.11 9.52
C SER A 408 -11.25 -5.63 9.93
N TYR A 409 -10.16 -4.91 9.61
CA TYR A 409 -10.03 -3.48 9.86
C TYR A 409 -11.02 -2.67 9.03
N SER A 410 -11.27 -3.06 7.77
CA SER A 410 -12.30 -2.45 6.93
C SER A 410 -13.70 -2.60 7.54
N THR A 411 -14.06 -3.78 8.06
CA THR A 411 -15.32 -4.00 8.78
C THR A 411 -15.40 -3.18 10.09
N TYR A 412 -14.30 -3.07 10.83
CA TYR A 412 -14.21 -2.22 12.02
C TYR A 412 -14.46 -0.74 11.67
N ARG A 413 -13.78 -0.21 10.65
CA ARG A 413 -13.96 1.17 10.18
C ARG A 413 -15.38 1.43 9.70
N TYR A 414 -15.95 0.54 8.90
CA TYR A 414 -17.33 0.68 8.43
C TYR A 414 -18.31 0.76 9.61
N THR A 415 -18.10 -0.03 10.67
CA THR A 415 -18.90 0.04 11.91
C THR A 415 -18.75 1.40 12.60
N ARG A 416 -17.52 1.86 12.80
CA ARG A 416 -17.20 3.16 13.42
C ARG A 416 -17.83 4.32 12.65
N ASP A 417 -17.62 4.35 11.34
CA ASP A 417 -18.08 5.44 10.49
C ASP A 417 -19.61 5.44 10.38
N SER A 418 -20.25 4.26 10.40
CA SER A 418 -21.71 4.14 10.50
C SER A 418 -22.24 4.70 11.82
N LEU A 419 -21.55 4.47 12.94
CA LEU A 419 -21.91 5.08 14.23
C LEU A 419 -21.79 6.61 14.19
N TRP A 420 -20.70 7.14 13.62
CA TRP A 420 -20.52 8.59 13.45
C TRP A 420 -21.59 9.22 12.57
N LYS A 421 -22.01 8.52 11.50
CA LYS A 421 -23.10 8.94 10.61
C LYS A 421 -24.50 8.69 11.15
N ARG A 422 -24.64 8.08 12.34
CA ARG A 422 -25.92 7.62 12.93
C ARG A 422 -26.70 6.65 12.02
N ASP A 423 -26.00 5.85 11.22
CA ASP A 423 -26.58 4.79 10.39
C ASP A 423 -26.71 3.47 11.17
N TYR A 424 -27.82 3.31 11.87
CA TYR A 424 -28.09 2.10 12.66
C TYR A 424 -28.20 0.81 11.81
N LYS A 425 -28.62 0.91 10.54
CA LYS A 425 -28.70 -0.25 9.64
C LYS A 425 -27.30 -0.72 9.25
N GLY A 426 -26.41 0.22 8.94
CA GLY A 426 -24.99 -0.05 8.69
C GLY A 426 -24.32 -0.77 9.87
N VAL A 427 -24.56 -0.30 11.10
CA VAL A 427 -24.04 -0.93 12.33
C VAL A 427 -24.56 -2.35 12.52
N LEU A 428 -25.85 -2.60 12.31
CA LEU A 428 -26.41 -3.96 12.44
C LEU A 428 -25.78 -4.91 11.41
N LYS A 429 -25.67 -4.46 10.15
CA LYS A 429 -25.07 -5.23 9.06
C LYS A 429 -23.61 -5.59 9.36
N SER A 430 -22.84 -4.63 9.87
CA SER A 430 -21.42 -4.85 10.19
C SER A 430 -21.23 -5.78 11.38
N LYS A 431 -22.11 -5.72 12.40
CA LYS A 431 -22.10 -6.64 13.54
C LYS A 431 -22.42 -8.08 13.14
N ILE A 432 -23.38 -8.28 12.24
CA ILE A 432 -23.68 -9.60 11.67
C ILE A 432 -22.46 -10.12 10.88
N GLN A 433 -21.81 -9.24 10.11
CA GLN A 433 -20.60 -9.59 9.38
C GLN A 433 -19.45 -10.00 10.33
N GLU A 434 -19.17 -9.20 11.36
CA GLU A 434 -18.15 -9.47 12.38
C GLU A 434 -18.43 -10.82 13.08
N PHE A 435 -19.67 -11.10 13.45
CA PHE A 435 -20.07 -12.36 14.06
C PHE A 435 -19.85 -13.56 13.12
N SER A 436 -20.28 -13.46 11.87
CA SER A 436 -20.07 -14.50 10.86
C SER A 436 -18.58 -14.75 10.59
N GLN A 437 -17.77 -13.70 10.54
CA GLN A 437 -16.32 -13.77 10.38
C GLN A 437 -15.67 -14.52 11.55
N ASN A 438 -16.05 -14.18 12.78
CA ASN A 438 -15.52 -14.83 13.99
C ASN A 438 -15.86 -16.32 14.05
N ILE A 439 -17.09 -16.71 13.72
CA ILE A 439 -17.48 -18.14 13.71
C ILE A 439 -16.72 -18.90 12.63
N SER A 440 -16.74 -18.39 11.39
CA SER A 440 -16.11 -19.07 10.26
C SER A 440 -14.59 -19.15 10.41
N GLY A 441 -13.94 -18.07 10.85
CA GLY A 441 -12.52 -18.06 11.18
C GLY A 441 -12.19 -19.01 12.32
N GLY A 442 -13.00 -19.03 13.37
CA GLY A 442 -12.84 -19.93 14.51
C GLY A 442 -12.86 -21.41 14.12
N LYS A 443 -13.72 -21.81 13.17
CA LYS A 443 -13.74 -23.18 12.64
C LYS A 443 -12.45 -23.54 11.90
N LEU A 444 -11.95 -22.64 11.05
CA LEU A 444 -10.70 -22.85 10.32
C LEU A 444 -9.49 -22.92 11.28
N HIS A 445 -9.44 -22.05 12.29
CA HIS A 445 -8.44 -22.14 13.36
C HIS A 445 -8.55 -23.46 14.15
N LYS A 446 -9.77 -23.98 14.36
CA LYS A 446 -9.98 -25.27 15.01
C LYS A 446 -9.48 -26.43 14.15
N ALA A 447 -9.60 -26.36 12.83
CA ALA A 447 -9.12 -27.39 11.91
C ALA A 447 -7.60 -27.59 11.97
N VAL A 448 -6.85 -26.53 12.26
CA VAL A 448 -5.39 -26.58 12.45
C VAL A 448 -4.98 -26.56 13.93
N HIS A 449 -5.92 -26.79 14.84
CA HIS A 449 -5.66 -26.71 16.27
C HIS A 449 -4.62 -27.73 16.71
N GLY A 450 -3.58 -27.26 17.40
CA GLY A 450 -2.48 -28.10 17.88
C GLY A 450 -1.36 -28.30 16.85
N TYR A 451 -1.48 -27.68 15.67
CA TYR A 451 -0.43 -27.60 14.66
C TYR A 451 0.14 -26.19 14.50
N ILE A 452 -0.33 -25.19 15.24
CA ILE A 452 0.19 -23.81 15.16
C ILE A 452 0.43 -23.23 16.55
N ASP A 453 1.39 -22.32 16.67
CA ASP A 453 1.61 -21.51 17.88
C ASP A 453 0.40 -20.57 18.08
N LYS A 454 -0.29 -20.69 19.22
CA LYS A 454 -1.49 -19.86 19.47
C LYS A 454 -1.16 -18.49 20.03
N ASP A 455 -0.06 -18.36 20.73
CA ASP A 455 0.22 -17.20 21.60
C ASP A 455 0.50 -15.96 20.74
N LYS A 456 0.98 -16.18 19.51
CA LYS A 456 1.21 -15.12 18.51
C LYS A 456 -0.03 -14.76 17.66
N ASN A 457 -1.22 -15.29 17.95
CA ASN A 457 -2.43 -14.87 17.21
C ASN A 457 -2.97 -13.57 17.78
N ILE A 458 -2.91 -12.51 16.98
CA ILE A 458 -3.37 -11.17 17.37
C ILE A 458 -4.62 -10.77 16.60
N SER A 459 -5.61 -10.25 17.31
CA SER A 459 -6.83 -9.69 16.72
C SER A 459 -6.69 -8.19 16.42
N ILE A 460 -7.47 -7.67 15.47
CA ILE A 460 -7.55 -6.22 15.20
C ILE A 460 -7.85 -5.41 16.47
N ARG A 461 -8.71 -5.93 17.35
CA ARG A 461 -9.06 -5.24 18.60
C ARG A 461 -7.85 -5.15 19.53
N GLU A 462 -7.05 -6.20 19.65
CA GLU A 462 -5.81 -6.16 20.43
C GLU A 462 -4.81 -5.18 19.82
N MET A 463 -4.62 -5.18 18.50
CA MET A 463 -3.75 -4.22 17.83
C MET A 463 -4.16 -2.78 18.18
N LEU A 464 -5.44 -2.43 18.00
CA LEU A 464 -5.94 -1.08 18.26
C LEU A 464 -5.94 -0.69 19.75
N ASN A 465 -6.01 -1.66 20.66
CA ASN A 465 -5.94 -1.40 22.10
C ASN A 465 -4.50 -1.18 22.60
N HIS A 466 -3.49 -1.74 21.91
CA HIS A 466 -2.08 -1.65 22.32
C HIS A 466 -1.30 -0.56 21.59
N CYS A 467 -1.88 0.15 20.62
CA CYS A 467 -1.18 1.20 19.90
C CYS A 467 -1.10 2.55 20.64
N GLY A 468 -1.94 2.73 21.68
CA GLY A 468 -2.21 4.04 22.31
C GLY A 468 -1.01 4.78 22.89
N ASP A 469 0.03 4.06 23.30
CA ASP A 469 1.27 4.64 23.85
C ASP A 469 2.12 5.35 22.78
N TYR A 470 1.86 5.05 21.51
CA TYR A 470 2.64 5.55 20.37
C TYR A 470 1.79 6.32 19.37
N ILE A 471 0.53 5.89 19.15
CA ILE A 471 -0.40 6.55 18.24
C ILE A 471 -1.85 6.31 18.66
N HIS A 472 -2.71 7.30 18.47
CA HIS A 472 -4.12 7.17 18.79
C HIS A 472 -4.81 6.14 17.87
N LYS A 473 -5.62 5.24 18.44
CA LYS A 473 -6.37 4.18 17.71
C LYS A 473 -7.34 4.66 16.61
N HIS A 474 -7.61 5.95 16.55
CA HIS A 474 -8.44 6.58 15.51
C HIS A 474 -7.62 7.18 14.37
N TYR A 475 -6.30 7.10 14.43
CA TYR A 475 -5.48 7.32 13.26
C TYR A 475 -5.82 6.26 12.20
N ASP A 476 -6.28 6.72 11.04
CA ASP A 476 -6.66 5.86 9.93
C ASP A 476 -5.43 5.46 9.12
N GLY A 477 -5.20 4.15 8.99
CA GLY A 477 -4.09 3.59 8.22
C GLY A 477 -3.31 2.51 8.98
N ASP A 478 -2.19 2.11 8.40
CA ASP A 478 -1.30 1.07 8.90
C ASP A 478 -0.60 1.38 10.25
N PRO A 479 -0.30 2.63 10.68
CA PRO A 479 0.54 2.84 11.86
C PRO A 479 -0.09 2.32 13.15
N ALA A 480 -1.41 2.46 13.32
CA ALA A 480 -2.12 1.95 14.49
C ALA A 480 -2.08 0.41 14.54
N LEU A 481 -2.20 -0.25 13.38
CA LEU A 481 -2.11 -1.71 13.28
C LEU A 481 -0.68 -2.19 13.50
N ASN A 482 0.30 -1.52 12.91
CA ASN A 482 1.72 -1.83 13.00
C ASN A 482 2.24 -1.69 14.45
N LEU A 483 2.06 -0.52 15.06
CA LEU A 483 2.53 -0.25 16.43
C LEU A 483 1.74 -1.08 17.44
N GLY A 484 0.45 -1.28 17.20
CA GLY A 484 -0.40 -2.13 18.01
C GLY A 484 0.02 -3.59 18.00
N SER A 485 0.27 -4.15 16.82
CA SER A 485 0.80 -5.52 16.66
C SER A 485 2.16 -5.66 17.33
N SER A 486 3.04 -4.68 17.11
CA SER A 486 4.37 -4.63 17.71
C SER A 486 4.30 -4.65 19.24
N ALA A 487 3.49 -3.77 19.84
CA ALA A 487 3.34 -3.66 21.29
C ALA A 487 2.71 -4.91 21.92
N ARG A 488 1.68 -5.47 21.28
CA ARG A 488 1.03 -6.71 21.73
C ARG A 488 1.98 -7.90 21.65
N LEU A 489 2.73 -8.05 20.56
CA LEU A 489 3.66 -9.17 20.37
C LEU A 489 4.95 -9.03 21.16
N ALA A 490 5.35 -7.81 21.55
CA ALA A 490 6.47 -7.58 22.47
C ALA A 490 6.20 -8.12 23.89
N GLN A 491 4.95 -8.42 24.22
CA GLN A 491 4.58 -9.12 25.45
C GLN A 491 4.71 -10.65 25.32
N GLU A 492 4.98 -11.15 24.11
CA GLU A 492 5.23 -12.57 23.82
C GLU A 492 6.75 -12.83 23.69
N ASN A 493 7.14 -14.10 23.57
CA ASN A 493 8.55 -14.53 23.44
C ASN A 493 9.13 -14.23 22.04
N ILE A 494 9.17 -12.96 21.64
CA ILE A 494 9.81 -12.47 20.41
C ILE A 494 11.20 -11.92 20.69
N SER A 495 12.08 -11.94 19.67
CA SER A 495 13.49 -11.54 19.80
C SER A 495 13.83 -10.31 18.96
N GLY A 496 12.89 -9.78 18.18
CA GLY A 496 13.03 -8.52 17.48
C GLY A 496 11.89 -8.20 16.53
N ILE A 497 11.89 -6.97 16.01
CA ILE A 497 10.91 -6.46 15.04
C ILE A 497 11.63 -5.91 13.81
N ALA A 498 11.23 -6.36 12.63
CA ALA A 498 11.66 -5.83 11.35
C ALA A 498 10.50 -5.10 10.68
N ASN A 499 10.62 -3.78 10.53
CA ASN A 499 9.61 -2.92 9.93
C ASN A 499 10.00 -2.55 8.49
N ILE A 500 9.17 -2.94 7.51
CA ILE A 500 9.33 -2.59 6.09
C ILE A 500 8.38 -1.46 5.70
N LEU A 501 8.90 -0.46 5.01
CA LEU A 501 8.12 0.67 4.52
C LEU A 501 8.61 1.09 3.14
N PRO A 502 7.71 1.58 2.26
CA PRO A 502 8.15 2.24 1.04
C PRO A 502 9.00 3.46 1.40
N PHE A 503 10.07 3.71 0.66
CA PHE A 503 10.78 4.98 0.72
C PHE A 503 9.79 6.14 0.52
N THR A 504 9.91 7.22 1.32
CA THR A 504 8.97 8.38 1.38
C THR A 504 7.56 8.10 1.92
N CYS A 505 7.26 6.90 2.42
CA CYS A 505 5.95 6.62 3.02
C CYS A 505 5.73 7.44 4.30
N MET A 506 4.78 8.40 4.28
CA MET A 506 4.51 9.23 5.46
C MET A 506 4.01 8.40 6.67
N PRO A 507 3.02 7.50 6.54
CA PRO A 507 2.63 6.62 7.66
C PRO A 507 3.79 5.76 8.19
N GLY A 508 4.58 5.16 7.29
CA GLY A 508 5.76 4.38 7.69
C GLY A 508 6.82 5.23 8.40
N THR A 509 6.97 6.50 8.02
CA THR A 509 7.88 7.45 8.68
C THR A 509 7.43 7.75 10.11
N VAL A 510 6.12 7.84 10.37
CA VAL A 510 5.58 7.98 11.74
C VAL A 510 5.97 6.76 12.59
N VAL A 511 5.78 5.54 12.07
CA VAL A 511 6.18 4.30 12.76
C VAL A 511 7.69 4.29 13.04
N ALA A 512 8.50 4.64 12.04
CA ALA A 512 9.96 4.66 12.18
C ALA A 512 10.41 5.70 13.23
N ALA A 513 9.78 6.88 13.27
CA ALA A 513 10.12 7.96 14.20
C ALA A 513 9.91 7.56 15.67
N VAL A 514 8.88 6.76 15.97
CA VAL A 514 8.60 6.30 17.35
C VAL A 514 9.35 5.03 17.73
N SER A 515 9.97 4.33 16.77
CA SER A 515 10.64 3.04 17.02
C SER A 515 11.73 3.09 18.10
N HIS A 516 12.48 4.19 18.23
CA HIS A 516 13.48 4.33 19.28
C HIS A 516 12.87 4.38 20.69
N LYS A 517 11.73 5.08 20.85
CA LYS A 517 10.98 5.06 22.11
C LYS A 517 10.42 3.67 22.38
N PHE A 518 9.85 3.02 21.35
CA PHE A 518 9.33 1.66 21.44
C PHE A 518 10.38 0.68 21.97
N LYS A 519 11.62 0.70 21.43
CA LYS A 519 12.71 -0.15 21.92
C LYS A 519 12.94 -0.01 23.42
N LYS A 520 12.98 1.24 23.92
CA LYS A 520 13.22 1.53 25.34
C LYS A 520 12.08 1.04 26.23
N ASP A 521 10.85 1.24 25.79
CA ASP A 521 9.65 0.83 26.53
C ASP A 521 9.53 -0.72 26.60
N HIS A 522 10.18 -1.44 25.70
CA HIS A 522 10.16 -2.91 25.60
C HIS A 522 11.53 -3.56 25.87
N ASN A 523 12.23 -3.14 26.93
CA ASN A 523 13.49 -3.75 27.42
C ASN A 523 14.62 -3.82 26.37
N GLU A 524 14.78 -2.78 25.55
CA GLU A 524 15.77 -2.74 24.46
C GLU A 524 15.56 -3.84 23.40
N LEU A 525 14.30 -4.26 23.17
CA LEU A 525 13.93 -5.18 22.10
C LEU A 525 14.51 -4.68 20.75
N PRO A 526 15.28 -5.50 20.01
CA PRO A 526 15.82 -5.10 18.72
C PRO A 526 14.71 -4.71 17.75
N TYR A 527 14.87 -3.55 17.11
CA TYR A 527 13.92 -3.03 16.13
C TYR A 527 14.71 -2.44 14.96
N VAL A 528 14.43 -2.88 13.74
CA VAL A 528 15.05 -2.36 12.51
C VAL A 528 13.99 -1.79 11.56
N ASN A 529 14.26 -0.61 11.00
CA ASN A 529 13.45 -0.01 9.94
C ASN A 529 14.17 -0.15 8.60
N ILE A 530 13.50 -0.73 7.61
CA ILE A 530 13.97 -0.88 6.23
C ILE A 530 13.06 -0.04 5.34
N ALA A 531 13.54 1.13 4.93
CA ALA A 531 12.92 1.89 3.84
C ALA A 531 13.44 1.32 2.52
N TYR A 532 12.53 0.86 1.66
CA TYR A 532 12.86 0.19 0.40
C TYR A 532 12.07 0.76 -0.78
N ASP A 533 12.72 0.82 -1.95
CA ASP A 533 12.21 1.40 -3.19
C ASP A 533 12.53 0.54 -4.44
N GLY A 534 12.92 -0.72 -4.23
CA GLY A 534 13.30 -1.64 -5.30
C GLY A 534 14.77 -1.64 -5.68
N GLN A 535 15.61 -0.76 -5.09
CA GLN A 535 17.04 -0.81 -5.35
C GLN A 535 17.73 -1.83 -4.45
N GLU A 536 18.42 -2.80 -5.05
CA GLU A 536 19.32 -3.71 -4.33
C GLU A 536 20.50 -2.91 -3.78
N ASP A 537 20.59 -2.83 -2.46
CA ASP A 537 21.67 -2.18 -1.74
C ASP A 537 22.31 -3.21 -0.78
N ALA A 538 23.61 -3.45 -0.94
CA ALA A 538 24.38 -4.30 -0.04
C ALA A 538 24.29 -3.86 1.43
N SER A 539 23.94 -2.59 1.69
CA SER A 539 23.67 -2.07 3.03
C SER A 539 22.48 -2.74 3.73
N ILE A 540 21.49 -3.25 2.98
CA ILE A 540 20.30 -3.90 3.57
C ILE A 540 20.72 -5.20 4.25
N ASP A 541 21.50 -6.03 3.56
CA ASP A 541 21.98 -7.30 4.11
C ASP A 541 22.86 -7.08 5.34
N LEU A 542 23.76 -6.10 5.32
CA LEU A 542 24.60 -5.75 6.46
C LEU A 542 23.76 -5.28 7.67
N ARG A 543 22.74 -4.44 7.43
CA ARG A 543 21.82 -3.99 8.48
C ARG A 543 21.00 -5.15 9.06
N LEU A 544 20.49 -6.04 8.23
CA LEU A 544 19.75 -7.22 8.67
C LEU A 544 20.63 -8.21 9.43
N GLN A 545 21.90 -8.40 9.03
CA GLN A 545 22.86 -9.22 9.78
C GLN A 545 23.17 -8.62 11.15
N ALA A 546 23.43 -7.32 11.22
CA ALA A 546 23.67 -6.62 12.49
C ALA A 546 22.44 -6.65 13.40
N PHE A 547 21.24 -6.50 12.84
CA PHE A 547 19.98 -6.68 13.55
C PHE A 547 19.82 -8.12 14.07
N MET A 548 20.10 -9.12 13.25
CA MET A 548 20.01 -10.52 13.65
C MET A 548 21.03 -10.92 14.72
N TYR A 549 22.21 -10.29 14.73
CA TYR A 549 23.15 -10.44 15.83
C TYR A 549 22.56 -9.93 17.15
N GLN A 550 22.00 -8.71 17.16
CA GLN A 550 21.32 -8.15 18.34
C GLN A 550 20.14 -9.02 18.79
N ALA A 551 19.35 -9.54 17.85
CA ALA A 551 18.22 -10.43 18.14
C ALA A 551 18.67 -11.75 18.78
N LYS A 552 19.79 -12.33 18.34
CA LYS A 552 20.36 -13.54 18.96
C LYS A 552 20.82 -13.27 20.39
N GLU A 553 21.53 -12.17 20.63
CA GLU A 553 21.95 -11.78 21.99
C GLU A 553 20.77 -11.46 22.90
N TYR A 554 19.73 -10.81 22.37
CA TYR A 554 18.50 -10.55 23.10
C TYR A 554 17.79 -11.86 23.47
N SER A 555 17.66 -12.78 22.51
CA SER A 555 17.05 -14.09 22.68
C SER A 555 17.73 -14.90 23.79
N ALA A 556 19.07 -14.92 23.80
CA ALA A 556 19.85 -15.63 24.83
C ALA A 556 19.72 -14.97 26.22
N ARG A 557 19.77 -13.64 26.30
CA ARG A 557 19.64 -12.90 27.57
C ARG A 557 18.27 -13.08 28.23
N HIS A 558 17.21 -13.20 27.44
CA HIS A 558 15.84 -13.36 27.94
C HIS A 558 15.39 -14.84 27.98
N GLY A 559 16.25 -15.77 27.56
CA GLY A 559 15.98 -17.21 27.60
C GLY A 559 14.88 -17.66 26.63
N HIS A 560 14.73 -16.97 25.49
CA HIS A 560 13.79 -17.33 24.41
C HIS A 560 14.33 -18.46 23.52
N ASP A 561 15.61 -18.79 23.65
CA ASP A 561 16.36 -19.82 22.92
C ASP A 561 16.33 -21.19 23.62
N LYS A 562 15.34 -21.42 24.51
CA LYS A 562 15.18 -22.71 25.16
C LYS A 562 14.72 -23.77 24.16
N PRO A 563 15.14 -25.04 24.34
CA PRO A 563 14.54 -26.15 23.63
C PRO A 563 13.08 -26.24 24.04
N GLU A 564 12.20 -25.82 23.16
CA GLU A 564 10.77 -25.80 23.41
C GLU A 564 10.10 -26.95 22.65
N ASN A 565 9.35 -27.76 23.39
CA ASN A 565 8.72 -28.99 22.91
C ASN A 565 7.47 -28.75 22.03
N TRP A 566 7.27 -27.55 21.49
CA TRP A 566 6.07 -27.21 20.73
C TRP A 566 5.86 -28.08 19.47
N HIS A 567 6.94 -28.66 18.94
CA HIS A 567 6.89 -29.44 17.69
C HIS A 567 7.47 -30.86 17.80
N LEU A 568 8.22 -31.18 18.88
CA LEU A 568 9.03 -32.41 18.94
C LEU A 568 8.44 -33.54 19.79
N ALA A 569 7.62 -33.24 20.79
CA ALA A 569 7.10 -34.26 21.71
C ALA A 569 6.06 -35.21 21.07
N LYS A 570 5.42 -34.82 19.96
CA LYS A 570 4.51 -35.70 19.20
C LYS A 570 5.24 -36.60 18.19
N LEU A 571 6.40 -36.18 17.70
CA LEU A 571 7.18 -36.93 16.71
C LEU A 571 8.14 -37.95 17.35
N ALA A 572 8.68 -37.67 18.54
CA ALA A 572 9.54 -38.62 19.26
C ALA A 572 8.76 -39.78 19.94
N ASN A 573 7.44 -39.65 20.11
CA ASN A 573 6.61 -40.70 20.74
C ASN A 573 5.91 -41.64 19.76
N LYS A 574 6.12 -41.50 18.45
CA LYS A 574 5.85 -42.59 17.50
C LYS A 574 7.04 -43.55 17.51
N LYS A 575 7.13 -44.37 18.55
CA LYS A 575 7.83 -45.65 18.45
C LYS A 575 7.17 -46.41 17.29
N VAL A 576 7.94 -46.58 16.23
CA VAL A 576 7.77 -47.61 15.21
C VAL A 576 7.43 -48.91 15.94
N ARG A 577 6.15 -49.30 15.88
CA ARG A 577 5.78 -50.71 15.99
C ARG A 577 5.73 -51.20 14.56
N VAL A 578 6.77 -51.96 14.22
CA VAL A 578 6.86 -52.85 13.06
C VAL A 578 5.66 -53.77 13.02
#